data_AF-A0A930Z563-F1
#
_entry.id   AF-A0A930Z563-F1
#
_cell.length_a   1.000
_cell.length_b   1.000
_cell.length_c   1.000
_cell.angle_alpha   90.00
_cell.angle_beta   90.00
_cell.angle_gamma   90.00
#
_symmetry.space_group_name_H-M   'P 1'
#
loop_
_entity.id
_entity.type
_entity.pdbx_description
1 polymer ?
#
loop_
_entity_poly.entity_id
_entity_poly.type
_entity_poly.pdbx_seq_one_letter_code
_entity_poly.pdbx_strand_id
1 'polypeptide(L)'
;MTEDFRSDRMATPEGKGNAKGRFERAWDGYVKGVNKIAGPITNPLAKKVGAAGAVDLLGFWLVWQTEGGFDGLRRLGMSRSSIYRRIGLFRKFMGVHPDEYKMPGVTINVAAYLKGTGIPVKV
;
A
#
# COMPACT_ATOMS: atom_id res chain seq x y z
N MET A 1 8.80 -30.01 -7.49
CA MET A 1 9.76 -29.06 -6.90
C MET A 1 9.13 -27.69 -7.02
N THR A 2 8.94 -26.99 -5.90
CA THR A 2 8.46 -25.60 -5.89
C THR A 2 9.56 -24.72 -6.48
N GLU A 3 9.24 -23.94 -7.52
CA GLU A 3 10.17 -22.95 -8.09
C GLU A 3 10.60 -21.97 -6.99
N ASP A 4 11.91 -21.89 -6.73
CA ASP A 4 12.47 -20.88 -5.84
C ASP A 4 12.87 -19.66 -6.65
N PHE A 5 11.93 -18.74 -6.83
CA PHE A 5 12.12 -17.48 -7.56
C PHE A 5 13.19 -16.56 -6.96
N ARG A 6 13.79 -16.89 -5.80
CA ARG A 6 14.98 -16.19 -5.29
C ARG A 6 16.25 -16.56 -6.04
N SER A 7 16.29 -17.77 -6.59
CA SER A 7 17.40 -18.28 -7.40
C SER A 7 17.30 -17.85 -8.86
N ASP A 8 16.09 -17.51 -9.32
CA ASP A 8 15.87 -16.90 -10.63
C ASP A 8 16.37 -15.45 -10.63
N ARG A 9 17.44 -15.20 -11.37
CA ARG A 9 17.97 -13.85 -11.54
C ARG A 9 16.91 -12.96 -12.21
N MET A 10 16.43 -11.96 -11.48
CA MET A 10 15.74 -10.84 -12.10
C MET A 10 16.70 -10.16 -13.09
N ALA A 11 16.20 -9.77 -14.26
CA ALA A 11 16.99 -9.02 -15.24
C ALA A 11 17.55 -7.72 -14.64
N THR A 12 16.78 -7.07 -13.77
CA THR A 12 17.23 -5.98 -12.90
C THR A 12 16.47 -6.03 -11.56
N PRO A 13 17.03 -5.49 -10.45
CA PRO A 13 16.30 -5.35 -9.19
C PRO A 13 15.02 -4.50 -9.30
N GLU A 14 14.92 -3.63 -10.32
CA GLU A 14 13.78 -2.75 -10.59
C GLU A 14 12.74 -3.38 -11.53
N GLY A 15 12.98 -4.60 -12.01
CA GLY A 15 12.19 -5.22 -13.08
C GLY A 15 12.17 -4.35 -14.34
N LYS A 16 10.97 -3.92 -14.75
CA LYS A 16 10.77 -3.01 -15.90
C LYS A 16 10.97 -1.52 -15.57
N GLY A 17 11.25 -1.16 -14.31
CA GLY A 17 11.49 0.24 -13.90
C GLY A 17 10.26 1.15 -13.95
N ASN A 18 9.05 0.60 -14.14
CA ASN A 18 7.81 1.39 -14.27
C ASN A 18 7.53 2.28 -13.06
N ALA A 19 7.74 1.75 -11.84
CA ALA A 19 7.48 2.49 -10.60
C ALA A 19 8.49 3.62 -10.42
N LYS A 20 9.79 3.30 -10.54
CA LYS A 20 10.89 4.27 -10.48
C LYS A 20 10.69 5.42 -11.47
N GLY A 21 10.47 5.12 -12.75
CA GLY A 21 10.30 6.16 -13.76
C GLY A 21 9.05 7.02 -13.56
N ARG A 22 7.96 6.49 -12.99
CA ARG A 22 6.79 7.31 -12.61
C ARG A 22 7.09 8.21 -11.43
N PHE A 23 7.78 7.69 -10.40
CA PHE A 23 8.16 8.45 -9.23
C PHE A 23 9.11 9.60 -9.60
N GLU A 24 10.18 9.32 -10.32
CA GLU A 24 11.17 10.33 -10.74
C GLU A 24 10.49 11.46 -11.52
N ARG A 25 9.62 11.15 -12.49
CA ARG A 25 8.87 12.17 -13.24
C ARG A 25 8.01 13.07 -12.35
N ALA A 26 7.34 12.51 -11.34
CA ALA A 26 6.52 13.28 -10.42
C ALA A 26 7.39 14.07 -9.42
N TRP A 27 8.46 13.46 -8.93
CA TRP A 27 9.38 14.04 -7.96
C TRP A 27 10.18 15.20 -8.56
N ASP A 28 10.65 15.08 -9.80
CA ASP A 28 11.34 16.15 -10.51
C ASP A 28 10.46 17.40 -10.67
N GLY A 29 9.15 17.20 -10.90
CA GLY A 29 8.17 18.29 -10.93
C GLY A 29 8.00 18.94 -9.56
N TYR A 30 7.87 18.13 -8.51
CA TYR A 30 7.71 18.60 -7.13
C TYR A 30 8.95 19.34 -6.60
N VAL A 31 10.14 18.74 -6.74
CA VAL A 31 11.42 19.30 -6.29
C VAL A 31 11.71 20.61 -6.97
N LYS A 32 11.47 20.73 -8.29
CA LYS A 32 11.67 22.00 -9.01
C LYS A 32 10.76 23.12 -8.48
N GLY A 33 9.53 22.80 -8.07
CA GLY A 33 8.60 23.77 -7.48
C GLY A 33 8.93 24.09 -6.02
N VAL A 34 9.27 23.08 -5.22
CA VAL A 34 9.45 23.20 -3.77
C VAL A 34 10.84 23.69 -3.38
N ASN A 35 11.92 23.20 -4.00
CA ASN A 35 13.27 23.70 -3.70
C ASN A 35 13.44 25.17 -4.12
N LYS A 36 12.63 25.65 -5.07
CA LYS A 36 12.60 27.07 -5.45
C LYS A 36 11.99 27.97 -4.36
N ILE A 37 11.20 27.41 -3.45
CA ILE A 37 10.40 28.17 -2.48
C ILE A 37 10.81 27.90 -1.02
N ALA A 38 11.12 26.66 -0.64
CA ALA A 38 11.15 26.22 0.77
C ALA A 38 12.42 25.47 1.22
N GLY A 39 13.39 25.21 0.35
CA GLY A 39 14.57 24.39 0.67
C GLY A 39 14.27 22.89 0.82
N PRO A 40 15.28 22.04 1.13
CA PRO A 40 15.13 20.59 1.08
C PRO A 40 14.19 20.06 2.18
N ILE A 41 13.07 19.46 1.75
CA ILE A 41 12.12 18.83 2.67
C ILE A 41 12.70 17.50 3.16
N THR A 42 12.92 17.40 4.47
CA THR A 42 13.09 16.10 5.14
C THR A 42 11.73 15.67 5.71
N ASN A 43 11.28 14.45 5.42
CA ASN A 43 10.01 13.93 5.92
C ASN A 43 10.20 13.18 7.25
N PRO A 44 9.82 13.76 8.41
CA PRO A 44 9.97 13.11 9.72
C PRO A 44 9.05 11.91 9.95
N LEU A 45 7.96 11.74 9.17
CA LEU A 45 7.08 10.56 9.28
C LEU A 45 7.80 9.26 8.85
N ALA A 46 8.72 9.35 7.88
CA ALA A 46 9.50 8.20 7.40
C ALA A 46 10.39 7.58 8.48
N LYS A 47 10.72 8.33 9.56
CA LYS A 47 11.59 7.83 10.65
C LYS A 47 10.86 7.04 11.72
N LYS A 48 9.52 7.13 11.84
CA LYS A 48 8.77 6.52 12.96
C LYS A 48 8.31 5.08 12.70
N VAL A 49 8.31 4.64 11.45
CA VAL A 49 7.93 3.28 11.06
C VAL A 49 9.06 2.70 10.22
N GLY A 50 9.65 1.59 10.65
CA GLY A 50 10.60 0.86 9.80
C GLY A 50 9.92 0.48 8.48
N ALA A 51 10.66 0.51 7.36
CA ALA A 51 10.11 0.32 6.02
C ALA A 51 9.21 -0.93 5.91
N ALA A 52 9.59 -2.03 6.55
CA ALA A 52 8.80 -3.26 6.58
C ALA A 52 7.42 -3.08 7.25
N GLY A 53 7.35 -2.34 8.36
CA GLY A 53 6.07 -2.06 9.04
C GLY A 53 5.18 -1.13 8.23
N ALA A 54 5.78 -0.16 7.54
CA ALA A 54 5.02 0.72 6.65
C ALA A 54 4.42 -0.08 5.48
N VAL A 55 5.22 -0.93 4.83
CA VAL A 55 4.75 -1.79 3.73
C VAL A 55 3.63 -2.73 4.19
N ASP A 56 3.76 -3.36 5.36
CA ASP A 56 2.72 -4.25 5.90
C ASP A 56 1.42 -3.50 6.21
N LEU A 57 1.49 -2.30 6.78
CA LEU A 57 0.30 -1.48 7.09
C LEU A 57 -0.39 -0.94 5.84
N LEU A 58 0.39 -0.52 4.83
CA LEU A 58 -0.17 -0.07 3.55
C LEU A 58 -0.79 -1.24 2.78
N GLY A 59 -0.16 -2.41 2.80
CA GLY A 59 -0.74 -3.64 2.27
C GLY A 59 -2.03 -4.02 2.98
N PHE A 60 -2.04 -3.95 4.32
CA PHE A 60 -3.24 -4.18 5.11
C PHE A 60 -4.38 -3.21 4.75
N TRP A 61 -4.10 -1.92 4.59
CA TRP A 61 -5.11 -0.93 4.18
C TRP A 61 -5.65 -1.20 2.77
N LEU A 62 -4.78 -1.56 1.82
CA LEU A 62 -5.23 -1.89 0.47
C LEU A 62 -6.21 -3.08 0.50
N VAL A 63 -5.84 -4.17 1.18
CA VAL A 63 -6.69 -5.36 1.29
C VAL A 63 -7.96 -5.05 2.07
N TRP A 64 -7.89 -4.23 3.13
CA TRP A 64 -9.08 -3.75 3.85
C TRP A 64 -10.09 -3.12 2.90
N GLN A 65 -9.63 -2.22 2.04
CA GLN A 65 -10.48 -1.48 1.12
C GLN A 65 -11.01 -2.35 -0.03
N THR A 66 -10.21 -3.30 -0.53
CA THR A 66 -10.62 -4.16 -1.67
C THR A 66 -11.51 -5.31 -1.27
N GLU A 67 -11.38 -5.82 -0.05
CA GLU A 67 -12.11 -7.01 0.42
C GLU A 67 -13.37 -6.66 1.24
N GLY A 68 -13.64 -5.38 1.49
CA GLY A 68 -14.80 -4.95 2.26
C GLY A 68 -14.60 -5.05 3.78
N GLY A 69 -13.37 -4.79 4.24
CA GLY A 69 -13.04 -4.63 5.64
C GLY A 69 -13.03 -5.92 6.44
N PHE A 70 -13.60 -5.87 7.66
CA PHE A 70 -13.44 -6.92 8.66
C PHE A 70 -13.97 -8.28 8.19
N ASP A 71 -15.19 -8.33 7.66
CA ASP A 71 -15.81 -9.59 7.23
C ASP A 71 -15.13 -10.14 5.98
N GLY A 72 -14.68 -9.28 5.07
CA GLY A 72 -13.84 -9.66 3.93
C GLY A 72 -12.58 -10.39 4.36
N LEU A 73 -11.83 -9.80 5.28
CA LEU A 73 -10.61 -10.39 5.82
C LEU A 73 -10.87 -11.71 6.55
N ARG A 74 -12.03 -11.85 7.21
CA ARG A 74 -12.43 -13.13 7.80
C ARG A 74 -12.72 -14.20 6.76
N ARG A 75 -13.39 -13.84 5.66
CA ARG A 75 -13.65 -14.76 4.53
C ARG A 75 -12.35 -15.21 3.86
N LEU A 76 -11.32 -14.36 3.85
CA LEU A 76 -9.96 -14.71 3.44
C LEU A 76 -9.18 -15.57 4.46
N GLY A 77 -9.80 -15.95 5.58
CA GLY A 77 -9.20 -16.83 6.58
C GLY A 77 -8.42 -16.13 7.69
N MET A 78 -8.47 -14.79 7.79
CA MET A 78 -7.79 -14.08 8.87
C MET A 78 -8.56 -14.22 10.19
N SER A 79 -7.84 -14.59 11.26
CA SER A 79 -8.44 -14.67 12.60
C SER A 79 -8.84 -13.28 13.11
N ARG A 80 -9.94 -13.22 13.89
CA ARG A 80 -10.44 -11.98 14.48
C ARG A 80 -9.36 -11.22 15.26
N SER A 81 -8.60 -11.94 16.09
CA SER A 81 -7.51 -11.37 16.88
C SER A 81 -6.41 -10.75 16.02
N SER A 82 -6.06 -11.38 14.89
CA SER A 82 -5.09 -10.83 13.93
C SER A 82 -5.61 -9.55 13.29
N ILE A 83 -6.90 -9.51 12.91
CA ILE A 83 -7.53 -8.32 12.32
C ILE A 83 -7.51 -7.16 13.34
N TYR A 84 -7.96 -7.39 14.58
CA TYR A 84 -7.94 -6.34 15.62
C TYR A 84 -6.53 -5.83 15.92
N ARG A 85 -5.52 -6.73 15.96
CA ARG A 85 -4.12 -6.33 16.12
C ARG A 85 -3.66 -5.39 15.00
N ARG A 86 -4.00 -5.71 13.75
CA ARG A 86 -3.67 -4.88 12.58
C ARG A 86 -4.41 -3.54 12.59
N ILE A 87 -5.70 -3.52 12.95
CA ILE A 87 -6.46 -2.27 13.14
C ILE A 87 -5.80 -1.39 14.21
N GLY A 88 -5.46 -1.97 15.36
CA GLY A 88 -4.80 -1.23 16.45
C GLY A 88 -3.46 -0.63 16.03
N LEU A 89 -2.64 -1.42 15.32
CA LEU A 89 -1.38 -0.95 14.77
C LEU A 89 -1.59 0.17 13.74
N PHE A 90 -2.56 0.01 12.84
CA PHE A 90 -2.89 1.00 11.83
C PHE A 90 -3.32 2.32 12.47
N ARG A 91 -4.24 2.28 13.44
CA ARG A 91 -4.70 3.46 14.20
C ARG A 91 -3.55 4.15 14.92
N LYS A 92 -2.61 3.39 15.50
CA LYS A 92 -1.44 3.93 16.17
C LYS A 92 -0.55 4.77 15.24
N PHE A 93 -0.43 4.37 13.98
CA PHE A 93 0.48 5.04 13.03
C PHE A 93 -0.20 6.08 12.14
N MET A 94 -1.43 5.82 11.70
CA MET A 94 -2.17 6.71 10.80
C MET A 94 -3.13 7.65 11.54
N GLY A 95 -3.36 7.43 12.84
CA GLY A 95 -4.22 8.26 13.69
C GLY A 95 -5.72 7.99 13.55
N VAL A 96 -6.14 7.25 12.52
CA VAL A 96 -7.55 6.97 12.20
C VAL A 96 -7.79 5.50 11.89
N HIS A 97 -9.06 5.09 11.87
CA HIS A 97 -9.45 3.74 11.47
C HIS A 97 -9.13 3.50 9.97
N PRO A 98 -8.74 2.28 9.54
CA PRO A 98 -8.45 1.98 8.14
C PRO A 98 -9.61 2.25 7.17
N ASP A 99 -10.84 2.23 7.67
CA ASP A 99 -12.06 2.56 6.91
C ASP A 99 -12.18 4.05 6.58
N GLU A 100 -11.70 4.91 7.48
CA GLU A 100 -11.76 6.38 7.35
C GLU A 100 -10.53 6.93 6.63
N TYR A 101 -9.43 6.18 6.62
CA TYR A 101 -8.16 6.64 6.06
C TYR A 101 -8.23 6.79 4.55
N LYS A 102 -7.95 8.01 4.08
CA LYS A 102 -7.77 8.33 2.65
C LYS A 102 -6.30 8.61 2.39
N MET A 103 -5.65 7.73 1.63
CA MET A 103 -4.27 7.95 1.20
C MET A 103 -4.22 9.04 0.12
N PRO A 104 -3.49 10.14 0.33
CA PRO A 104 -3.36 11.19 -0.68
C PRO A 104 -2.80 10.64 -2.00
N GLY A 105 -3.45 11.00 -3.12
CA GLY A 105 -3.04 10.59 -4.46
C GLY A 105 -3.36 9.14 -4.83
N VAL A 106 -4.01 8.36 -3.96
CA VAL A 106 -4.43 6.99 -4.24
C VAL A 106 -5.96 6.91 -4.22
N THR A 107 -6.53 6.27 -5.23
CA THR A 107 -7.97 6.01 -5.34
C THR A 107 -8.19 4.53 -5.64
N ILE A 108 -9.12 3.91 -4.93
CA ILE A 108 -9.47 2.50 -5.10
C ILE A 108 -10.84 2.43 -5.76
N ASN A 109 -10.90 1.83 -6.95
CA ASN A 109 -12.15 1.50 -7.62
C ASN A 109 -12.45 0.01 -7.37
N VAL A 110 -13.25 -0.28 -6.35
CA VAL A 110 -13.58 -1.65 -5.94
C VAL A 110 -14.29 -2.41 -7.06
N ALA A 111 -15.18 -1.76 -7.80
CA ALA A 111 -15.88 -2.41 -8.91
C ALA A 111 -14.92 -2.81 -10.05
N ALA A 112 -13.97 -1.94 -10.39
CA ALA A 112 -12.94 -2.27 -11.38
C ALA A 112 -11.99 -3.36 -10.87
N TYR A 113 -11.64 -3.33 -9.57
CA TYR A 113 -10.86 -4.38 -8.93
C TYR A 113 -11.56 -5.73 -9.03
N LEU A 114 -12.83 -5.84 -8.61
CA LEU A 114 -13.60 -7.09 -8.67
C LEU A 114 -13.78 -7.61 -10.10
N LYS A 115 -13.99 -6.72 -11.07
CA LYS A 115 -14.02 -7.10 -12.50
C LYS A 115 -12.68 -7.67 -12.96
N GLY A 116 -11.56 -7.11 -12.50
CA GLY A 116 -10.22 -7.52 -12.86
C GLY A 116 -9.77 -8.84 -12.22
N THR A 117 -10.29 -9.20 -11.04
CA THR A 117 -9.95 -10.46 -10.36
C THR A 117 -10.70 -11.68 -10.91
N GLY A 118 -11.68 -11.49 -11.80
CA GLY A 118 -12.45 -12.58 -12.40
C GLY A 118 -13.39 -13.31 -11.41
N ILE A 119 -13.58 -12.78 -10.20
CA ILE A 119 -14.50 -13.34 -9.21
C ILE A 119 -15.93 -12.94 -9.62
N PRO A 120 -16.83 -13.89 -9.94
CA PRO A 120 -18.21 -13.56 -10.26
C PRO A 120 -18.88 -12.96 -9.02
N VAL A 121 -19.24 -11.68 -9.11
CA VAL A 121 -20.04 -11.00 -8.08
C VAL A 121 -21.44 -11.60 -8.16
N LYS A 122 -21.76 -12.55 -7.26
CA LYS A 122 -23.15 -12.85 -6.95
C LYS A 122 -23.69 -11.70 -6.11
N VAL A 123 -24.43 -10.81 -6.77
CA VAL A 123 -25.34 -9.85 -6.14
C VAL A 123 -26.44 -10.63 -5.43
#